data_AF-A0A7S1K1S4-F1
#
_entry.id   AF-A0A7S1K1S4-F1
#
_cell.length_a   1.000
_cell.length_b   1.000
_cell.length_c   1.000
_cell.angle_alpha   90.00
_cell.angle_beta   90.00
_cell.angle_gamma   90.00
#
_symmetry.space_group_name_H-M   'P 1'
#
loop_
_entity.id
_entity.type
_entity.pdbx_description
1 polymer ?
#
loop_
_entity_poly.entity_id
_entity_poly.type
_entity_poly.pdbx_seq_one_letter_code
_entity_poly.pdbx_strand_id
1 'polypeptide(L)'
;FGVDPKSRKIDVRWHTDNVAAQLPRLKLLFDAEDPTLFADRVAKAHQLRRFSESLILYNFYIDNMPTEEIAGLDADQVTRLLDSAQNVQAVREAHLDTAALLKEVNLD
;
A
#
# COMPACT_ATOMS: atom_id res chain seq x y z
N PHE A 1 18.97 28.17 15.96
CA PHE A 1 18.61 26.75 15.79
C PHE A 1 19.69 26.07 14.97
N GLY A 2 20.35 25.04 15.51
CA GLY A 2 21.29 24.21 14.75
C GLY A 2 20.52 23.13 14.01
N VAL A 3 20.68 23.04 12.70
CA VAL A 3 20.20 21.92 11.89
C VAL A 3 21.42 21.07 11.58
N ASP A 4 21.37 19.77 11.90
CA ASP A 4 22.42 18.85 11.45
C ASP A 4 22.27 18.64 9.93
N PRO A 5 23.26 19.04 9.11
CA PRO A 5 23.17 18.98 7.66
C PRO A 5 23.06 17.55 7.10
N LYS A 6 23.48 16.52 7.85
CA LYS A 6 23.40 15.12 7.39
C LYS A 6 22.06 14.47 7.74
N SER A 7 21.60 14.63 8.98
CA SER A 7 20.36 13.99 9.44
C SER A 7 19.10 14.82 9.21
N ARG A 8 19.24 16.11 8.85
CA ARG A 8 18.14 17.10 8.76
C ARG A 8 17.28 17.15 10.03
N LYS A 9 17.87 16.78 11.17
CA LYS A 9 17.24 16.89 12.49
C LYS A 9 17.58 18.24 13.11
N ILE A 10 16.68 18.69 13.96
CA ILE A 10 16.82 19.93 14.72
C ILE A 10 17.13 19.52 16.16
N ASP A 11 18.19 20.10 16.70
CA ASP A 11 18.51 19.98 18.12
C ASP A 11 17.52 20.82 18.91
N VAL A 12 16.81 20.17 19.83
CA VAL A 12 15.84 20.80 20.73
C VAL A 12 16.17 20.49 22.17
N ARG A 13 15.67 21.34 23.07
CA ARG A 13 15.76 21.12 24.51
C ARG A 13 14.40 21.29 25.13
N TRP A 14 14.00 20.31 25.93
CA TRP A 14 12.72 20.35 26.63
C TRP A 14 12.77 21.38 27.77
N HIS A 15 11.69 22.13 27.95
CA HIS A 15 11.61 23.12 29.02
C HIS A 15 11.45 22.47 30.41
N THR A 16 10.84 21.29 30.49
CA THR A 16 10.48 20.62 31.76
C THR A 16 11.68 20.06 32.51
N ASP A 17 12.60 19.41 31.80
CA ASP A 17 13.73 18.66 32.37
C ASP A 17 15.08 19.06 31.76
N ASN A 18 15.09 20.05 30.85
CA ASN A 18 16.27 20.54 30.16
C ASN A 18 17.01 19.45 29.35
N VAL A 19 16.33 18.35 29.03
CA VAL A 19 16.90 17.24 28.26
C VAL A 19 17.01 17.64 26.79
N ALA A 20 18.17 17.38 26.20
CA ALA A 20 18.41 17.60 24.77
C ALA A 20 17.89 16.40 23.94
N ALA A 21 17.27 16.69 22.81
CA ALA A 21 16.79 15.69 21.87
C ALA A 21 17.01 16.14 20.42
N GLN A 22 17.05 15.18 19.50
CA GLN A 22 17.13 15.44 18.07
C GLN A 22 15.84 15.00 17.39
N LEU A 23 15.06 15.97 16.91
CA LEU A 23 13.76 15.70 16.32
C LEU A 23 13.73 16.09 14.84
N PRO A 24 13.03 15.31 13.99
CA PRO A 24 12.77 15.72 12.63
C PRO A 24 11.78 16.89 12.65
N ARG A 25 11.87 17.75 11.63
CA ARG A 25 10.97 18.90 11.44
C ARG A 25 9.48 18.55 11.52
N LEU A 26 9.11 17.36 11.04
CA LEU A 26 7.72 16.89 11.07
C LEU A 26 7.14 16.82 12.50
N LYS A 27 7.98 16.62 13.52
CA LYS A 27 7.58 16.50 14.93
C LYS A 27 7.64 17.82 15.71
N LEU A 28 7.96 18.93 15.04
CA LEU A 28 8.15 20.24 15.68
C LEU A 28 7.16 21.26 15.14
N LEU A 29 6.42 21.87 16.06
CA LEU A 29 5.66 23.10 15.85
C LEU A 29 6.47 24.26 16.44
N PHE A 30 6.73 25.29 15.64
CA PHE A 30 7.37 26.51 16.12
C PHE A 30 6.30 27.54 16.50
N ASP A 31 6.61 28.44 17.43
CA ASP A 31 5.66 29.46 17.90
C ASP A 31 5.17 30.39 16.78
N ALA A 32 5.95 30.55 15.71
CA ALA A 32 5.58 31.35 14.55
C ALA A 32 4.72 30.60 13.51
N GLU A 33 4.41 29.31 13.72
CA GLU A 33 3.60 28.50 12.82
C GLU A 33 2.14 28.42 13.25
N ASP A 34 1.26 28.25 12.26
CA ASP A 34 -0.14 27.91 12.49
C ASP A 34 -0.26 26.43 12.94
N PRO A 35 -0.87 26.15 14.12
CA PRO A 35 -1.11 24.79 14.60
C PRO A 35 -1.94 23.94 13.65
N THR A 36 -2.87 24.53 12.90
CA THR A 36 -3.73 23.82 11.94
C THR A 36 -2.90 23.26 10.80
N LEU A 37 -2.03 24.08 10.22
CA LEU A 37 -1.13 23.67 9.14
C LEU A 37 -0.12 22.62 9.62
N PHE A 38 0.32 22.70 10.87
CA PHE A 38 1.14 21.64 11.47
C PHE A 38 0.37 20.31 11.55
N ALA A 39 -0.86 20.33 12.06
CA ALA A 39 -1.69 19.14 12.17
C ALA A 39 -1.94 18.50 10.79
N ASP A 40 -2.29 19.31 9.79
CA ASP A 40 -2.49 18.85 8.40
C ASP A 40 -1.22 18.21 7.83
N ARG A 41 -0.06 18.84 8.05
CA ARG A 41 1.23 18.30 7.61
C ARG A 41 1.52 16.94 8.25
N VAL A 42 1.26 16.78 9.55
CA VAL A 42 1.45 15.51 10.27
C VAL A 42 0.48 14.45 9.74
N ALA A 43 -0.81 14.78 9.62
CA ALA A 43 -1.82 13.89 9.09
C ALA A 43 -1.47 13.41 7.67
N LYS A 44 -1.08 14.34 6.79
CA LYS A 44 -0.66 14.04 5.42
C LYS A 44 0.56 13.11 5.38
N ALA A 45 1.55 13.34 6.24
CA ALA A 45 2.73 12.48 6.30
C ALA A 45 2.38 11.04 6.72
N HIS A 46 1.47 10.86 7.69
CA HIS A 46 0.99 9.54 8.08
C HIS A 46 0.21 8.84 6.96
N GLN A 47 -0.66 9.56 6.25
CA GLN A 47 -1.37 9.02 5.09
C GLN A 47 -0.42 8.58 3.98
N LEU A 48 0.55 9.43 3.64
CA LEU A 48 1.55 9.11 2.62
C LEU A 48 2.39 7.89 3.01
N ARG A 49 2.81 7.79 4.27
CA ARG A 49 3.52 6.61 4.77
C ARG A 49 2.72 5.33 4.53
N ARG A 50 1.45 5.32 4.95
CA ARG A 50 0.57 4.15 4.78
C ARG A 50 0.40 3.79 3.30
N PHE A 51 0.18 4.78 2.45
CA PHE A 51 0.06 4.57 1.01
C PHE A 51 1.34 3.98 0.41
N SER A 52 2.50 4.57 0.71
CA SER A 52 3.79 4.07 0.23
C SER A 52 4.08 2.66 0.73
N GLU A 53 3.76 2.34 1.98
CA GLU A 53 3.90 1.00 2.53
C GLU A 53 3.03 0.00 1.78
N SER A 54 1.75 0.30 1.55
CA SER A 54 0.85 -0.55 0.76
C SER A 54 1.37 -0.77 -0.67
N LEU A 55 1.92 0.26 -1.31
CA LEU A 55 2.47 0.16 -2.65
C LEU A 55 3.72 -0.74 -2.69
N ILE A 56 4.61 -0.61 -1.71
CA ILE A 56 5.80 -1.47 -1.59
C ILE A 56 5.39 -2.93 -1.39
N LEU A 57 4.42 -3.18 -0.50
CA LEU A 57 3.93 -4.53 -0.24
C LEU A 57 3.25 -5.13 -1.47
N TYR A 58 2.45 -4.35 -2.19
CA TYR A 58 1.85 -4.79 -3.45
C TYR A 58 2.92 -5.23 -4.45
N ASN A 59 3.91 -4.37 -4.70
CA ASN A 59 4.99 -4.69 -5.63
C ASN A 59 5.77 -5.94 -5.18
N PHE A 60 6.04 -6.08 -3.88
CA PHE A 60 6.84 -7.19 -3.38
C PHE A 60 6.07 -8.52 -3.33
N TYR A 61 4.77 -8.49 -3.04
CA TYR A 61 3.98 -9.70 -2.85
C TYR A 61 3.19 -10.14 -4.07
N ILE A 62 2.74 -9.22 -4.91
CA ILE A 62 1.90 -9.52 -6.07
C ILE A 62 2.75 -9.50 -7.34
N ASP A 63 3.36 -8.35 -7.66
CA ASP A 63 4.10 -8.21 -8.92
C ASP A 63 5.36 -9.08 -8.96
N ASN A 64 5.97 -9.36 -7.81
CA ASN A 64 7.13 -10.25 -7.70
C ASN A 64 6.75 -11.67 -7.21
N MET A 65 5.47 -12.05 -7.25
CA MET A 65 5.07 -13.41 -6.90
C MET A 65 5.59 -14.39 -7.97
N PRO A 66 6.39 -15.41 -7.61
CA PRO A 66 6.77 -16.45 -8.56
C PRO A 66 5.53 -17.27 -8.93
N THR A 67 5.16 -17.27 -10.21
CA THR A 67 4.03 -18.05 -10.74
C THR A 67 4.47 -19.39 -11.33
N GLU A 68 5.77 -19.59 -11.51
CA GLU A 68 6.40 -20.72 -12.21
C GLU A 68 6.13 -22.09 -11.53
N GLU A 69 5.87 -22.12 -10.22
CA GLU A 69 5.55 -23.34 -9.46
C GLU A 69 4.06 -23.46 -9.09
N ILE A 70 3.20 -22.55 -9.57
CA ILE A 70 1.76 -22.63 -9.32
C ILE A 70 1.19 -23.70 -10.25
N ALA A 71 0.78 -24.83 -9.67
CA ALA A 71 0.05 -25.85 -10.42
C ALA A 71 -1.22 -25.24 -11.02
N GLY A 72 -1.35 -25.33 -12.35
CA GLY A 72 -2.54 -24.90 -13.07
C GLY A 72 -3.80 -25.64 -12.61
N LEU A 73 -4.96 -25.15 -13.04
CA LEU A 73 -6.24 -25.77 -12.68
C LEU A 73 -6.35 -27.17 -13.29
N ASP A 74 -6.70 -28.15 -12.46
CA ASP A 74 -7.04 -29.50 -12.93
C ASP A 74 -8.39 -29.49 -13.69
N ALA A 75 -8.59 -30.45 -14.60
CA ALA A 75 -9.77 -30.53 -15.46
C ALA A 75 -11.09 -30.55 -14.67
N ASP A 76 -11.09 -31.20 -13.50
CA ASP A 76 -12.23 -31.22 -12.58
C ASP A 76 -12.49 -29.84 -11.95
N GLN A 77 -11.45 -29.07 -11.66
CA GLN A 77 -11.57 -27.71 -11.15
C GLN A 77 -12.10 -26.77 -12.23
N VAL A 78 -11.61 -26.91 -13.47
CA VAL A 78 -12.10 -26.16 -14.63
C VAL A 78 -13.60 -26.41 -14.87
N THR A 79 -14.03 -27.68 -14.83
CA THR A 79 -15.43 -28.04 -15.04
C THR A 79 -16.34 -27.42 -13.97
N ARG A 80 -15.95 -27.51 -12.68
CA ARG A 80 -16.69 -26.88 -11.59
C ARG A 80 -16.79 -25.37 -11.73
N LEU A 81 -15.72 -24.71 -12.18
CA LEU A 81 -15.71 -23.27 -12.40
C LEU A 81 -16.63 -22.87 -13.55
N LEU A 82 -16.64 -23.63 -14.64
CA LEU A 82 -17.54 -23.40 -15.77
C LEU A 82 -19.01 -23.52 -15.36
N ASP A 83 -19.36 -24.60 -14.65
CA ASP A 83 -20.72 -24.84 -14.17
C ASP A 83 -21.18 -23.75 -13.18
N SER A 84 -20.26 -23.29 -12.34
CA SER A 84 -20.54 -22.21 -11.37
C SER A 84 -20.72 -20.86 -12.08
N ALA A 85 -19.88 -20.54 -13.05
CA ALA A 85 -19.95 -19.29 -13.81
C ALA A 85 -21.20 -19.20 -14.68
N GLN A 86 -21.60 -20.32 -15.31
CA GLN A 86 -22.81 -20.40 -16.14
C GLN A 86 -24.10 -20.28 -15.32
N ASN A 87 -24.07 -20.53 -14.01
CA ASN A 87 -25.20 -20.31 -13.13
C ASN A 87 -25.37 -18.85 -12.68
N VAL A 88 -24.43 -17.96 -12.99
CA VAL A 88 -24.54 -16.53 -12.69
C VAL A 88 -25.33 -15.83 -13.80
N GLN A 89 -26.48 -15.25 -13.44
CA GLN A 89 -27.39 -14.62 -14.40
C GLN A 89 -26.73 -13.49 -15.22
N ALA A 90 -25.88 -12.68 -14.59
CA ALA A 90 -25.12 -11.62 -15.28
C ALA A 90 -24.18 -12.16 -16.38
N VAL A 91 -23.58 -13.34 -16.18
CA VAL A 91 -22.67 -13.96 -17.16
C VAL A 91 -23.47 -14.53 -18.34
N ARG A 92 -24.65 -15.11 -18.07
CA ARG A 92 -25.57 -15.62 -19.10
C ARG A 92 -26.10 -14.51 -20.00
N GLU A 93 -26.48 -13.38 -19.41
CA GLU A 93 -27.00 -12.23 -20.16
C GLU A 93 -25.89 -11.57 -21.00
N ALA A 94 -24.68 -11.49 -20.46
CA ALA A 94 -23.54 -10.85 -21.11
C ALA A 94 -22.86 -11.69 -22.22
N HIS A 95 -23.24 -12.97 -22.39
CA HIS A 95 -22.62 -13.90 -23.37
C HIS A 95 -21.08 -13.89 -23.33
N LEU A 96 -20.52 -13.78 -22.13
CA LEU A 96 -19.07 -13.72 -21.95
C LEU A 96 -18.45 -15.07 -22.34
N ASP A 97 -17.38 -15.01 -23.14
CA ASP A 97 -16.63 -16.21 -23.52
C ASP A 97 -15.83 -16.73 -22.32
N THR A 98 -16.43 -17.70 -21.61
CA THR A 98 -15.82 -18.35 -20.45
C THR A 98 -14.55 -19.12 -20.81
N ALA A 99 -14.33 -19.47 -22.09
CA ALA A 99 -13.12 -20.14 -22.54
C ALA A 99 -11.92 -19.19 -22.61
N ALA A 100 -12.14 -17.91 -22.91
CA ALA A 100 -11.10 -16.89 -22.86
C ALA A 100 -10.61 -16.67 -21.41
N LEU A 101 -11.54 -16.64 -20.44
CA LEU A 101 -11.22 -16.52 -19.01
C LEU A 101 -10.41 -17.72 -18.49
N LEU A 102 -10.73 -18.94 -18.96
CA LEU A 102 -9.97 -20.14 -18.59
C LEU A 102 -8.53 -20.11 -19.13
N LYS A 103 -8.31 -19.51 -20.31
CA LYS A 103 -6.96 -19.30 -20.82
C LYS A 103 -6.18 -18.32 -19.96
N GLU A 104 -6.80 -17.23 -19.49
CA GLU A 104 -6.14 -16.27 -18.58
C GLU A 104 -5.71 -16.89 -17.26
N VAL A 105 -6.44 -17.88 -16.75
CA VAL A 105 -6.09 -18.59 -15.50
C VAL A 105 -5.00 -19.64 -15.71
N ASN A 106 -4.95 -20.24 -16.89
CA ASN A 106 -3.91 -21.20 -17.26
C ASN A 106 -2.68 -20.54 -17.90
N LEU A 107 -2.71 -19.23 -18.14
CA LEU A 107 -1.61 -18.50 -18.77
C LEU A 107 -0.42 -18.41 -17.80
N ASP A 108 0.77 -18.89 -18.17
CA ASP A 108 1.33 -19.12 -19.54
C ASP A 108 0.59 -20.01 -20.57
#